data_AF-A0A0F9QG27-F1
#
_entry.id   AF-A0A0F9QG27-F1
#
_cell.length_a   1.000
_cell.length_b   1.000
_cell.length_c   1.000
_cell.angle_alpha   90.00
_cell.angle_beta   90.00
_cell.angle_gamma   90.00
#
_symmetry.space_group_name_H-M   'P 1'
#
loop_
_entity.id
_entity.type
_entity.pdbx_description
1 polymer ?
#
loop_
_entity_poly.entity_id
_entity_poly.type
_entity_poly.pdbx_seq_one_letter_code
_entity_poly.pdbx_strand_id
1 'polypeptide(L)' 'MLTLIIIGAASLYVLCGLLAYKATFAFFQKEYPGIAESQQDTDRRRAWCMAVCGPVGLLVAFLCGDLFRHGFTTKS' A
#
# COMPACT_ATOMS: atom_id res chain seq x y z
N MET A 1 -17.56 4.39 -24.55
CA MET A 1 -18.02 3.92 -23.22
C MET A 1 -17.15 2.82 -22.64
N LEU A 2 -16.92 1.70 -23.35
CA LEU A 2 -16.08 0.58 -22.88
C LEU A 2 -14.69 1.03 -22.40
N THR A 3 -14.03 1.90 -23.16
CA THR A 3 -12.70 2.44 -22.83
C THR A 3 -12.67 3.22 -21.52
N LEU A 4 -13.72 4.00 -21.22
CA LEU A 4 -13.83 4.74 -19.96
C LEU A 4 -14.03 3.81 -18.76
N ILE A 5 -14.78 2.73 -18.94
CA ILE A 5 -14.99 1.71 -17.91
C ILE A 5 -13.67 0.99 -17.59
N ILE A 6 -12.88 0.64 -18.62
CA ILE A 6 -11.57 0.00 -18.45
C ILE A 6 -10.60 0.94 -17.71
N ILE A 7 -10.55 2.22 -18.10
CA ILE A 7 -9.70 3.22 -17.43
C ILE A 7 -10.13 3.43 -15.96
N GLY A 8 -11.44 3.48 -15.71
CA GLY A 8 -11.99 3.58 -14.36
C GLY A 8 -11.63 2.38 -13.49
N ALA A 9 -11.78 1.16 -14.01
CA ALA A 9 -11.40 -0.05 -13.29
C ALA A 9 -9.89 -0.13 -13.03
N ALA A 10 -9.06 0.22 -14.02
CA ALA A 10 -7.60 0.22 -13.87
C ALA A 10 -7.12 1.26 -12.84
N SER A 11 -7.72 2.45 -12.82
CA SER A 11 -7.37 3.48 -11.83
C SER A 11 -7.78 3.09 -10.41
N LEU A 12 -8.97 2.50 -10.22
CA LEU A 12 -9.39 1.91 -8.94
C LEU A 12 -8.45 0.78 -8.49
N TYR A 13 -8.04 -0.09 -9.40
CA TYR A 13 -7.10 -1.18 -9.13
C TYR A 13 -5.76 -0.66 -8.62
N VAL A 14 -5.19 0.35 -9.28
CA VAL A 14 -3.92 0.98 -8.88
C VAL A 14 -4.07 1.75 -7.56
N LEU A 15 -5.19 2.45 -7.35
CA LEU A 15 -5.48 3.14 -6.09
C LEU A 15 -5.53 2.18 -4.90
N CYS A 16 -6.13 0.99 -5.07
CA CYS A 16 -6.12 -0.05 -4.04
C CYS A 16 -4.69 -0.49 -3.68
N GLY A 17 -3.83 -0.71 -4.67
CA GLY A 17 -2.44 -1.10 -4.42
C GLY A 17 -1.60 0.01 -3.78
N LEU A 18 -1.84 1.29 -4.15
CA LEU A 18 -1.21 2.44 -3.51
C LEU A 18 -1.64 2.62 -2.05
N LEU A 19 -2.92 2.39 -1.75
CA LEU A 19 -3.42 2.41 -0.37
C LEU A 19 -2.81 1.29 0.46
N ALA A 20 -2.68 0.08 -0.09
CA ALA A 20 -2.01 -1.04 0.57
C ALA A 20 -0.57 -0.68 0.93
N TYR A 21 0.18 -0.09 -0.01
CA TYR A 21 1.54 0.36 0.27
C TYR A 21 1.62 1.42 1.37
N LYS A 22 0.76 2.45 1.31
CA LYS A 22 0.75 3.52 2.32
C LYS A 22 0.49 2.97 3.72
N ALA A 23 -0.40 2.00 3.83
CA ALA A 23 -0.69 1.32 5.07
C ALA A 23 0.53 0.59 5.63
N THR A 24 1.17 -0.23 4.80
CA THR A 24 2.36 -0.98 5.20
C THR A 24 3.51 -0.04 5.57
N PHE A 25 3.68 1.05 4.83
CA PHE A 25 4.71 2.05 5.13
C PHE A 25 4.44 2.79 6.46
N ALA A 26 3.20 3.18 6.72
CA ALA A 26 2.81 3.80 7.98
C ALA A 26 3.04 2.86 9.18
N PHE A 27 2.78 1.56 9.00
CA PHE A 27 3.11 0.53 9.98
C PHE A 27 4.63 0.48 10.24
N PHE A 28 5.45 0.35 9.21
CA PHE A 28 6.91 0.27 9.37
C PHE A 28 7.51 1.52 10.01
N GLN A 29 6.99 2.71 9.66
CA GLN A 29 7.41 3.95 10.33
C GLN A 29 7.08 3.96 11.83
N LYS A 30 5.96 3.35 12.24
CA LYS A 30 5.49 3.36 13.62
C LYS A 30 6.18 2.30 14.48
N GLU A 31 6.38 1.11 13.93
CA GLU A 31 6.94 -0.06 14.63
C GLU A 31 8.48 -0.08 14.56
N TYR A 32 9.08 0.33 13.44
CA TYR A 32 10.51 0.21 13.15
C TYR A 32 11.10 1.46 12.44
N PRO A 33 11.11 2.64 13.09
CA PRO A 33 11.53 3.90 12.45
C PRO A 33 12.96 3.87 11.90
N GLY A 34 13.91 3.23 12.59
CA GLY A 34 15.31 3.13 12.12
C GLY A 34 15.50 2.24 10.88
N ILE A 35 14.56 1.32 10.62
CA ILE A 35 14.58 0.47 9.42
C ILE A 35 13.86 1.19 8.27
N ALA A 36 12.80 1.94 8.57
CA ALA A 36 12.05 2.71 7.58
C ALA A 36 12.92 3.77 6.88
N GLU A 37 13.82 4.43 7.60
CA GLU A 37 14.71 5.44 7.02
C GLU A 37 15.81 4.83 6.14
N SER A 38 16.31 3.65 6.50
CA SER A 38 17.37 2.95 5.75
C SER A 38 16.85 2.15 4.54
N GLN A 39 15.55 1.85 4.46
CA GLN A 39 14.96 1.06 3.37
C GLN A 39 14.04 1.84 2.43
N GLN A 40 13.94 3.17 2.56
CA GLN A 40 13.07 4.00 1.69
C GLN A 40 13.22 3.73 0.18
N ASP A 41 14.46 3.57 -0.31
CA ASP A 41 14.71 3.28 -1.74
C ASP A 41 14.29 1.86 -2.14
N THR A 42 14.40 0.89 -1.23
CA THR A 42 13.93 -0.48 -1.44
C THR A 42 12.40 -0.57 -1.34
N ASP A 43 11.81 0.24 -0.47
CA ASP A 43 10.36 0.35 -0.29
C ASP A 43 9.66 0.96 -1.50
N ARG A 44 10.32 1.87 -2.24
CA ARG A 44 9.77 2.38 -3.49
C ARG A 44 9.57 1.27 -4.53
N ARG A 45 10.48 0.28 -4.61
CA ARG A 45 10.28 -0.90 -5.47
C ARG A 45 9.16 -1.81 -4.96
N ARG A 46 9.04 -1.97 -3.64
CA ARG A 46 7.93 -2.73 -3.03
C ARG A 46 6.58 -2.04 -3.25
N ALA A 47 6.55 -0.70 -3.28
CA ALA A 47 5.36 0.09 -3.61
C ALA A 47 4.85 -0.25 -5.01
N TRP A 48 5.76 -0.35 -5.98
CA TRP A 48 5.41 -0.75 -7.34
C TRP A 48 4.92 -2.20 -7.41
N CYS A 49 5.58 -3.14 -6.70
CA CYS A 49 5.09 -4.52 -6.62
C CYS A 49 3.68 -4.60 -5.99
N MET A 50 3.42 -3.85 -4.93
CA MET A 50 2.09 -3.79 -4.31
C MET A 50 1.05 -3.09 -5.19
N ALA A 51 1.45 -2.05 -5.93
CA ALA A 51 0.58 -1.37 -6.88
C ALA A 51 0.09 -2.31 -8.00
N VAL A 52 0.94 -3.24 -8.45
CA VAL A 52 0.60 -4.25 -9.46
C VAL A 52 -0.27 -5.38 -8.87
N CYS A 53 -0.12 -5.68 -7.58
CA CYS A 53 -1.00 -6.62 -6.87
C CYS A 53 -2.41 -6.04 -6.61
N GLY A 54 -2.61 -4.73 -6.75
CA GLY A 54 -3.90 -4.05 -6.67
C GLY A 54 -4.77 -4.44 -5.46
N PRO A 55 -6.05 -4.82 -5.67
CA PRO A 55 -6.96 -5.19 -4.59
C PRO A 55 -6.54 -6.46 -3.85
N VAL A 56 -5.78 -7.37 -4.48
CA VAL A 56 -5.25 -8.56 -3.79
C VAL A 56 -4.18 -8.15 -2.78
N GLY A 57 -3.30 -7.21 -3.14
CA GLY A 57 -2.32 -6.63 -2.22
C GLY A 57 -3.00 -5.90 -1.05
N LEU A 58 -4.08 -5.17 -1.33
CA LEU A 58 -4.89 -4.51 -0.31
C LEU A 58 -5.57 -5.52 0.63
N LEU A 59 -6.10 -6.62 0.09
CA LEU A 59 -6.77 -7.66 0.88
C LEU A 59 -5.79 -8.39 1.81
N VAL A 60 -4.58 -8.67 1.33
CA VAL A 60 -3.51 -9.26 2.14
C VAL A 60 -3.07 -8.30 3.25
N ALA A 61 -2.88 -7.01 2.96
CA ALA A 61 -2.56 -6.00 3.98
C ALA A 61 -3.69 -5.85 5.03
N PHE A 62 -4.94 -6.05 4.62
CA PHE A 62 -6.09 -6.10 5.53
C PHE A 62 -6.10 -7.37 6.40
N LEU A 63 -5.88 -8.54 5.80
CA LEU A 63 -5.96 -9.84 6.47
C LEU A 63 -4.75 -10.15 7.37
N CYS A 64 -3.55 -9.73 6.97
CA CYS A 64 -2.35 -9.85 7.82
C CYS A 64 -2.40 -8.94 9.05
N GLY A 65 -3.42 -8.10 9.20
CA GLY A 65 -3.74 -7.41 10.45
C GLY A 65 -3.06 -6.05 10.63
N ASP A 66 -2.20 -5.63 9.70
CA ASP A 66 -1.46 -4.37 9.80
C ASP A 66 -2.38 -3.15 9.64
N LEU A 67 -3.34 -3.22 8.71
CA LEU A 67 -4.29 -2.11 8.50
C LEU A 67 -5.34 -2.01 9.61
N PHE A 68 -5.85 -3.15 10.10
CA PHE A 68 -6.89 -3.18 11.13
C PHE A 68 -6.36 -2.75 12.52
N ARG A 69 -5.07 -2.99 12.80
CA ARG A 69 -4.46 -2.66 14.10
C ARG A 69 -3.90 -1.24 14.16
N HIS A 70 -3.37 -0.68 13.06
CA HIS A 70 -2.68 0.61 13.10
C HIS A 70 -3.29 1.68 12.19
N GLY A 71 -4.18 1.32 11.27
CA GLY A 71 -4.77 2.25 10.31
C GLY A 71 -3.72 2.97 9.47
N PHE A 72 -4.12 4.09 8.85
CA PHE A 72 -3.19 4.95 8.08
C PHE A 72 -2.43 5.96 8.96
N THR A 73 -2.38 5.75 10.29
CA THR A 73 -1.83 6.74 11.21
C THR A 73 -0.31 6.60 11.31
N THR A 74 0.42 7.57 10.76
CA THR A 74 1.85 7.75 10.98
C THR A 74 2.05 8.49 12.30
N LYS A 75 2.87 7.97 13.22
CA LYS A 75 3.31 8.77 14.38
C LYS A 75 4.27 9.84 13.85
N SER A 76 3.75 11.07 13.76
CA SER A 76 4.54 12.30 13.67
C SER A 76 5.21 12.58 15.02
#